data_AF-A0A951AGS8-F1
#
_entry.id   AF-A0A951AGS8-F1
#
_cell.length_a   1.000
_cell.length_b   1.000
_cell.length_c   1.000
_cell.angle_alpha   90.00
_cell.angle_beta   90.00
_cell.angle_gamma   90.00
#
_symmetry.space_group_name_H-M   'P 1'
#
loop_
_entity.id
_entity.type
_entity.pdbx_description
1 polymer ?
#
loop_
_entity_poly.entity_id
_entity_poly.type
_entity_poly.pdbx_seq_one_letter_code
_entity_poly.pdbx_strand_id
1 'polypeptide(L)'
;MKNESNNKQSGSTLAVVISTLAIIMSIVAVAVYYTTTINRTTQRTTTLETALAVGDAAIEEMFNSWRATCRNSPTTVYKTSDFSAIPTPSPFPNLPSSNFVKRGTSFDPSNDEYDSTFTISNYKVVGVGAEYQAMSSAASTPQPAMGALSHNVISVSPTTSVSYNYVASADVTLNSSFGSSSQQGVVAKVRRVFSKQLLSPWNFAIFYVDPLEIHPGPLFTVTGWVHTNSNLYNGHSSLTYADKVTYGGDWFYSTSSNPGGGFMPGDGYHSPSDPANGTPTWVTNLPPARDQSMQPFGLDKTAIFTGSNPNNDNYRELIEPPTAGFSDPLAGQRYWDQASVVIKIDASNNVTIGHPNWDGTITNYNVPPSNPNYATYYPLYS
;
A
#
# COMPACT_ATOMS: atom_id res chain seq x y z
N MET A 1 74.68 -7.34 -83.55
CA MET A 1 74.31 -6.49 -82.38
C MET A 1 73.47 -7.33 -81.45
N LYS A 2 73.82 -7.29 -80.16
CA LYS A 2 73.30 -8.13 -79.08
C LYS A 2 71.91 -7.61 -78.66
N ASN A 3 70.85 -8.41 -78.78
CA ASN A 3 69.54 -8.06 -78.25
C ASN A 3 69.52 -8.38 -76.75
N GLU A 4 69.64 -7.36 -75.91
CA GLU A 4 69.44 -7.47 -74.46
C GLU A 4 67.93 -7.59 -74.19
N SER A 5 67.51 -8.78 -73.76
CA SER A 5 66.17 -9.04 -73.24
C SER A 5 66.05 -8.43 -71.84
N ASN A 6 65.39 -7.28 -71.76
CA ASN A 6 64.98 -6.63 -70.53
C ASN A 6 63.75 -7.34 -69.95
N ASN A 7 63.95 -8.44 -69.22
CA ASN A 7 62.90 -9.04 -68.39
C ASN A 7 62.70 -8.18 -67.13
N LYS A 8 61.92 -7.10 -67.26
CA LYS A 8 61.55 -6.24 -66.13
C LYS A 8 60.48 -6.92 -65.28
N GLN A 9 60.89 -7.30 -64.07
CA GLN A 9 60.15 -7.39 -62.82
C GLN A 9 58.62 -7.12 -62.91
N SER A 10 57.79 -8.18 -62.92
CA SER A 10 56.32 -8.07 -62.75
C SER A 10 55.78 -8.78 -61.50
N GLY A 11 56.66 -9.27 -60.61
CA GLY A 11 56.27 -10.02 -59.42
C GLY A 11 55.81 -9.16 -58.23
N SER A 12 56.23 -7.89 -58.12
CA SER A 12 55.89 -7.07 -56.95
C SER A 12 54.44 -6.58 -56.96
N THR A 13 53.84 -6.34 -58.13
CA THR A 13 52.47 -5.82 -58.25
C THR A 13 51.44 -6.85 -57.77
N LEU A 14 51.64 -8.13 -58.07
CA LEU A 14 50.75 -9.20 -57.63
C LEU A 14 50.81 -9.41 -56.11
N ALA A 15 52.01 -9.37 -55.53
CA ALA A 15 52.19 -9.49 -54.08
C ALA A 15 51.49 -8.35 -53.32
N VAL A 16 51.57 -7.12 -53.85
CA VAL A 16 50.87 -5.95 -53.29
C VAL A 16 49.35 -6.15 -53.36
N VAL A 17 48.81 -6.63 -54.47
CA VAL A 17 47.36 -6.87 -54.62
C VAL A 17 46.86 -7.94 -53.65
N ILE A 18 47.57 -9.07 -53.54
CA ILE A 18 47.18 -10.16 -52.62
C ILE A 18 47.23 -9.69 -51.16
N SER A 19 48.29 -8.98 -50.76
CA SER A 19 48.38 -8.44 -49.40
C SER A 19 47.28 -7.42 -49.09
N THR A 20 46.94 -6.56 -50.05
CA THR A 20 45.85 -5.58 -49.92
C THR A 20 44.50 -6.28 -49.78
N LEU A 21 44.22 -7.31 -50.59
CA LEU A 21 42.99 -8.09 -50.49
C LEU A 21 42.88 -8.83 -49.14
N ALA A 22 43.97 -9.40 -48.64
CA ALA A 22 44.00 -10.07 -47.35
C ALA A 22 43.70 -9.12 -46.19
N ILE A 23 44.26 -7.90 -46.22
CA ILE A 23 43.99 -6.86 -45.22
C ILE A 23 42.52 -6.41 -45.30
N ILE A 24 41.99 -6.15 -46.50
CA ILE A 24 40.58 -5.75 -46.67
C ILE A 24 39.64 -6.85 -46.18
N MET A 25 39.89 -8.13 -46.52
CA MET A 25 39.09 -9.24 -46.03
C MET A 25 39.13 -9.36 -44.50
N SER A 26 40.29 -9.12 -43.89
CA SER A 26 40.43 -9.12 -42.43
C SER A 26 39.61 -8.00 -41.77
N ILE A 27 39.64 -6.79 -42.34
CA ILE A 27 38.84 -5.65 -41.86
C ILE A 27 37.34 -5.94 -42.00
N VAL A 28 36.91 -6.48 -43.14
CA VAL A 28 35.50 -6.85 -43.37
C VAL A 28 35.05 -7.91 -42.37
N ALA A 29 35.87 -8.94 -42.12
CA ALA A 29 35.55 -9.97 -41.14
C ALA A 29 35.36 -9.39 -39.72
N VAL A 30 36.25 -8.49 -39.29
CA VAL A 30 36.14 -7.80 -37.99
C VAL A 30 34.89 -6.92 -37.94
N ALA A 31 34.59 -6.18 -39.01
CA ALA A 31 33.41 -5.31 -39.08
C ALA A 31 32.10 -6.11 -39.02
N VAL A 32 32.00 -7.25 -39.72
CA VAL A 32 30.85 -8.15 -39.67
C VAL A 32 30.68 -8.74 -38.26
N TYR A 33 31.77 -9.20 -37.64
CA TYR A 33 31.74 -9.72 -36.27
C TYR A 33 31.28 -8.67 -35.25
N TYR A 34 31.82 -7.45 -35.35
CA TYR A 34 31.46 -6.35 -34.47
C TYR A 34 29.98 -5.95 -34.66
N THR A 35 29.53 -5.78 -35.90
CA THR A 35 28.15 -5.41 -36.23
C THR A 35 27.16 -6.46 -35.75
N THR A 36 27.45 -7.75 -35.96
CA THR A 36 26.57 -8.84 -35.48
C THR A 36 26.52 -8.91 -33.96
N THR A 37 27.64 -8.62 -33.27
CA THR A 37 27.69 -8.60 -31.80
C THR A 37 26.90 -7.43 -31.22
N ILE A 38 27.04 -6.23 -31.78
CA ILE A 38 26.27 -5.05 -31.35
C ILE A 38 24.79 -5.26 -31.62
N ASN A 39 24.41 -5.70 -32.82
CA ASN A 39 23.01 -5.93 -33.15
C ASN A 39 22.35 -6.91 -32.17
N ARG A 40 23.04 -8.00 -31.81
CA ARG A 40 22.55 -8.96 -30.79
C ARG A 40 22.41 -8.32 -29.41
N THR A 41 23.35 -7.48 -29.01
CA THR A 41 23.33 -6.81 -27.71
C THR A 41 22.18 -5.82 -27.64
N THR A 42 22.06 -4.92 -28.63
CA THR A 42 20.98 -3.94 -28.71
C THR A 42 19.60 -4.62 -28.70
N GLN A 43 19.41 -5.67 -29.51
CA GLN A 43 18.13 -6.38 -29.52
C GLN A 43 17.82 -7.04 -28.19
N ARG A 44 18.78 -7.72 -27.55
CA ARG A 44 18.57 -8.30 -26.22
C ARG A 44 18.19 -7.24 -25.18
N THR A 45 18.84 -6.08 -25.20
CA THR A 45 18.50 -4.96 -24.32
C THR A 45 17.07 -4.47 -24.58
N THR A 46 16.70 -4.20 -25.82
CA THR A 46 15.34 -3.76 -26.17
C THR A 46 14.29 -4.81 -25.80
N THR A 47 14.57 -6.10 -26.02
CA THR A 47 13.67 -7.19 -25.61
C THR A 47 13.55 -7.25 -24.09
N LEU A 48 14.62 -7.07 -23.34
CA LEU A 48 14.58 -7.04 -21.87
C LEU A 48 13.76 -5.85 -21.35
N GLU A 49 13.97 -4.65 -21.90
CA GLU A 49 13.21 -3.45 -21.56
C GLU A 49 11.71 -3.65 -21.82
N THR A 50 11.37 -4.27 -22.95
CA THR A 50 9.98 -4.61 -23.29
C THR A 50 9.41 -5.62 -22.30
N ALA A 51 10.16 -6.67 -21.96
CA ALA A 51 9.74 -7.69 -20.99
C ALA A 51 9.52 -7.10 -19.59
N LEU A 52 10.37 -6.14 -19.18
CA LEU A 52 10.21 -5.42 -17.91
C LEU A 52 8.96 -4.53 -17.92
N ALA A 53 8.74 -3.75 -18.98
CA ALA A 53 7.55 -2.91 -19.11
C ALA A 53 6.24 -3.74 -19.04
N VAL A 54 6.21 -4.90 -19.70
CA VAL A 54 5.07 -5.84 -19.61
C VAL A 54 4.94 -6.41 -18.20
N GLY A 55 6.05 -6.77 -17.56
CA GLY A 55 6.06 -7.28 -16.19
C GLY A 55 5.55 -6.26 -15.17
N ASP A 56 5.92 -4.99 -15.32
CA ASP A 56 5.43 -3.89 -14.48
C ASP A 56 3.95 -3.65 -14.69
N ALA A 57 3.47 -3.63 -15.94
CA ALA A 57 2.05 -3.50 -16.24
C ALA A 57 1.22 -4.66 -15.66
N ALA A 58 1.73 -5.89 -15.74
CA ALA A 58 1.12 -7.06 -15.12
C ALA A 58 1.06 -6.93 -13.58
N ILE A 59 2.10 -6.37 -12.96
CA ILE A 59 2.13 -6.13 -11.50
C ILE A 59 1.13 -5.05 -11.08
N GLU A 60 0.95 -4.00 -11.87
CA GLU A 60 -0.07 -2.97 -11.61
C GLU A 60 -1.49 -3.55 -11.72
N GLU A 61 -1.76 -4.42 -12.69
CA GLU A 61 -3.05 -5.11 -12.79
C GLU A 61 -3.30 -6.04 -11.57
N MET A 62 -2.28 -6.79 -11.14
CA MET A 62 -2.36 -7.56 -9.89
C MET A 62 -2.61 -6.67 -8.68
N PHE A 63 -1.98 -5.49 -8.61
CA PHE A 63 -2.19 -4.56 -7.51
C PHE A 63 -3.64 -4.05 -7.47
N ASN A 64 -4.21 -3.71 -8.63
CA ASN A 64 -5.61 -3.29 -8.73
C ASN A 64 -6.57 -4.39 -8.28
N SER A 65 -6.37 -5.63 -8.75
CA SER A 65 -7.20 -6.77 -8.37
C SER A 65 -7.04 -7.15 -6.89
N TRP A 66 -5.80 -7.15 -6.38
CA TRP A 66 -5.49 -7.36 -4.97
C TRP A 66 -6.16 -6.30 -4.08
N ARG A 67 -6.06 -5.03 -4.47
CA ARG A 67 -6.67 -3.90 -3.74
C ARG A 67 -8.19 -3.99 -3.77
N ALA A 68 -8.79 -4.33 -4.91
CA ALA A 68 -10.23 -4.53 -5.03
C ALA A 68 -10.73 -5.66 -4.11
N THR A 69 -10.03 -6.80 -4.11
CA THR A 69 -10.31 -7.92 -3.20
C THR A 69 -10.23 -7.49 -1.74
N CYS A 70 -9.15 -6.77 -1.37
CA CYS A 70 -8.95 -6.31 -0.01
C CYS A 70 -9.99 -5.29 0.48
N ARG A 71 -10.62 -4.54 -0.43
CA ARG A 71 -11.67 -3.55 -0.09
C ARG A 71 -13.01 -4.19 0.25
N ASN A 72 -13.29 -5.42 -0.20
CA ASN A 72 -14.56 -6.08 0.07
C ASN A 72 -14.76 -6.38 1.56
N SER A 73 -13.67 -6.69 2.28
CA SER A 73 -13.68 -6.86 3.73
C SER A 73 -12.39 -6.27 4.32
N PRO A 74 -12.38 -4.98 4.63
CA PRO A 74 -11.16 -4.25 4.96
C PRO A 74 -10.42 -4.80 6.18
N THR A 75 -11.11 -5.39 7.16
CA THR A 75 -10.51 -6.02 8.35
C THR A 75 -10.04 -7.45 8.13
N THR A 76 -10.46 -8.12 7.06
CA THR A 76 -10.12 -9.52 6.78
C THR A 76 -8.68 -9.64 6.29
N VAL A 77 -7.93 -10.58 6.85
CA VAL A 77 -6.62 -10.95 6.32
C VAL A 77 -6.82 -12.00 5.24
N TYR A 78 -6.34 -11.72 4.03
CA TYR A 78 -6.54 -12.59 2.89
C TYR A 78 -5.39 -13.59 2.79
N LYS A 79 -5.73 -14.84 2.50
CA LYS A 79 -4.80 -15.94 2.24
C LYS A 79 -4.36 -15.89 0.78
N THR A 80 -3.29 -16.61 0.44
CA THR A 80 -2.87 -16.75 -0.96
C THR A 80 -3.98 -17.33 -1.84
N SER A 81 -4.78 -18.26 -1.31
CA SER A 81 -5.92 -18.85 -2.02
C SER A 81 -6.98 -17.83 -2.42
N ASP A 82 -7.10 -16.72 -1.69
CA ASP A 82 -8.14 -15.72 -1.95
C ASP A 82 -7.83 -14.87 -3.19
N PHE A 83 -6.59 -14.98 -3.69
CA PHE A 83 -6.11 -14.30 -4.90
C PHE A 83 -6.00 -15.25 -6.11
N SER A 84 -6.57 -16.47 -6.04
CA SER A 84 -6.50 -17.42 -7.16
C SER A 84 -7.29 -16.97 -8.40
N ALA A 85 -8.23 -16.03 -8.24
CA ALA A 85 -9.09 -15.51 -9.29
C ALA A 85 -8.62 -14.16 -9.85
N ILE A 86 -7.39 -13.72 -9.57
CA ILE A 86 -6.85 -12.51 -10.19
C ILE A 86 -6.85 -12.73 -11.71
N PRO A 87 -7.50 -11.84 -12.49
CA PRO A 87 -7.53 -11.97 -13.94
C PRO A 87 -6.10 -11.94 -14.46
N THR A 88 -5.76 -12.93 -15.29
CA THR A 88 -4.56 -12.83 -16.12
C THR A 88 -4.74 -11.63 -17.03
N PRO A 89 -3.69 -10.84 -17.29
CA PRO A 89 -3.79 -9.74 -18.23
C PRO A 89 -4.32 -10.29 -19.55
N SER A 90 -5.50 -9.80 -19.98
CA SER A 90 -6.01 -10.03 -21.34
C SER A 90 -4.91 -9.61 -22.30
N PRO A 91 -4.65 -10.36 -23.39
CA PRO A 91 -3.34 -10.36 -24.03
C PRO A 91 -2.93 -8.93 -24.38
N PHE A 92 -1.73 -8.56 -23.91
CA PHE A 92 -1.19 -7.22 -24.11
C PHE A 92 -1.18 -6.93 -25.61
N PRO A 93 -1.77 -5.80 -26.07
CA PRO A 93 -1.60 -5.41 -27.45
C PRO A 93 -0.09 -5.26 -27.70
N ASN A 94 0.41 -5.87 -28.78
CA ASN A 94 1.81 -5.75 -29.15
C ASN A 94 2.20 -4.27 -29.15
N LEU A 95 3.35 -3.93 -28.56
CA LEU A 95 4.04 -2.71 -28.93
C LEU A 95 4.66 -2.97 -30.31
N PRO A 96 4.18 -2.33 -31.39
CA PRO A 96 4.67 -2.62 -32.73
C PRO A 96 6.16 -2.31 -32.81
N SER A 97 6.95 -3.29 -33.26
CA SER A 97 8.42 -3.20 -33.34
C SER A 97 8.93 -2.22 -34.39
N SER A 98 8.05 -1.56 -35.16
CA SER A 98 8.50 -0.67 -36.24
C SER A 98 7.64 0.57 -36.53
N ASN A 99 6.47 0.78 -35.92
CA ASN A 99 5.69 2.00 -36.17
C ASN A 99 4.71 2.31 -35.02
N PHE A 100 4.87 3.45 -34.34
CA PHE A 100 3.86 4.01 -33.42
C PHE A 100 2.62 4.50 -34.19
N VAL A 101 1.84 3.66 -34.87
CA VAL A 101 0.51 4.07 -35.38
C VAL A 101 -0.46 2.89 -35.50
N LYS A 102 -1.31 2.72 -34.46
CA LYS A 102 -2.77 2.84 -34.62
C LYS A 102 -3.42 2.96 -33.24
N ARG A 103 -3.80 4.17 -32.88
CA ARG A 103 -4.69 4.45 -31.75
C ARG A 103 -6.11 4.10 -32.20
N GLY A 104 -6.55 2.86 -31.99
CA GLY A 104 -7.95 2.46 -32.10
C GLY A 104 -8.68 2.68 -30.78
N THR A 105 -9.95 3.07 -30.82
CA THR A 105 -10.80 3.27 -29.63
C THR A 105 -11.35 1.97 -29.04
N SER A 106 -11.10 0.82 -29.68
CA SER A 106 -11.50 -0.50 -29.18
C SER A 106 -10.50 -1.57 -29.63
N PHE A 107 -10.31 -2.54 -28.74
CA PHE A 107 -9.59 -3.80 -28.97
C PHE A 107 -10.23 -4.62 -30.10
N ASP A 108 -9.43 -5.06 -31.09
CA ASP A 108 -9.84 -5.96 -32.18
C ASP A 108 -8.94 -7.20 -32.19
N PRO A 109 -9.39 -8.34 -31.59
CA PRO A 109 -8.57 -9.53 -31.47
C PRO A 109 -8.22 -10.19 -32.81
N SER A 110 -8.88 -9.80 -33.91
CA SER A 110 -8.63 -10.29 -35.27
C SER A 110 -7.62 -9.46 -36.05
N ASN A 111 -7.37 -8.20 -35.66
CA ASN A 111 -6.56 -7.25 -36.42
C ASN A 111 -5.42 -6.61 -35.60
N ASP A 112 -5.47 -6.69 -34.28
CA ASP A 112 -4.35 -6.32 -33.42
C ASP A 112 -3.31 -7.44 -33.49
N GLU A 113 -2.09 -7.13 -33.96
CA GLU A 113 -1.01 -8.10 -34.03
C GLU A 113 -0.76 -8.66 -32.62
N TYR A 114 -0.98 -9.96 -32.45
CA TYR A 114 -0.54 -10.70 -31.27
C TYR A 114 0.74 -11.43 -31.62
N ASP A 115 1.78 -11.17 -30.85
CA ASP A 115 2.93 -12.04 -30.87
C ASP A 115 2.68 -13.18 -29.88
N SER A 116 2.26 -14.32 -30.45
CA SER A 116 2.06 -15.58 -29.71
C SER A 116 3.30 -16.10 -28.96
N THR A 117 4.47 -15.46 -29.13
CA THR A 117 5.68 -15.78 -28.38
C THR A 117 5.77 -15.10 -27.00
N PHE A 118 4.85 -14.18 -26.68
CA PHE A 118 4.75 -13.56 -25.36
C PHE A 118 4.15 -14.57 -24.38
N THR A 119 4.93 -14.97 -23.38
CA THR A 119 4.41 -15.83 -22.31
C THR A 119 4.62 -15.18 -20.96
N ILE A 120 3.53 -15.08 -20.19
CA ILE A 120 3.56 -14.67 -18.79
C ILE A 120 3.34 -15.91 -17.95
N SER A 121 4.25 -16.16 -17.03
CA SER A 121 4.21 -17.26 -16.08
C SER A 121 4.43 -16.75 -14.67
N ASN A 122 4.19 -17.59 -13.67
CA ASN A 122 4.29 -17.22 -12.25
C ASN A 122 3.50 -15.95 -11.89
N TYR A 123 2.43 -15.65 -12.62
CA TYR A 123 1.51 -14.53 -12.39
C TYR A 123 0.64 -14.83 -11.16
N LYS A 124 1.03 -14.29 -10.00
CA LYS A 124 0.35 -14.56 -8.73
C LYS A 124 0.67 -13.54 -7.66
N VAL A 125 -0.24 -13.42 -6.69
CA VAL A 125 -0.03 -12.73 -5.41
C VAL A 125 0.00 -13.77 -4.31
N VAL A 126 1.05 -13.76 -3.48
CA VAL A 126 1.26 -14.74 -2.42
C VAL A 126 1.34 -14.03 -1.08
N GLY A 127 0.56 -14.49 -0.10
CA GLY A 127 0.72 -14.10 1.29
C GLY A 127 2.03 -14.61 1.86
N VAL A 128 2.76 -13.75 2.57
CA VAL A 128 4.10 -14.06 3.08
C VAL A 128 4.23 -13.77 4.57
N GLY A 129 5.30 -14.30 5.17
CA GLY A 129 5.73 -13.93 6.52
C GLY A 129 6.52 -12.61 6.57
N ALA A 130 7.02 -12.28 7.76
CA ALA A 130 7.79 -11.06 8.00
C ALA A 130 9.09 -11.02 7.16
N GLU A 131 9.69 -12.17 6.89
CA GLU A 131 10.91 -12.36 6.08
C GLU A 131 10.61 -12.53 4.57
N TYR A 132 9.39 -12.18 4.14
CA TYR A 132 8.89 -12.32 2.77
C TYR A 132 8.92 -13.75 2.21
N GLN A 133 8.99 -14.76 3.09
CA GLN A 133 8.89 -16.16 2.70
C GLN A 133 7.43 -16.54 2.47
N ALA A 134 7.17 -17.30 1.41
CA ALA A 134 5.84 -17.84 1.15
C ALA A 134 5.39 -18.72 2.31
N MET A 135 4.11 -18.61 2.68
CA MET A 135 3.52 -19.50 3.67
C MET A 135 3.56 -20.95 3.18
N SER A 136 3.63 -21.90 4.12
CA SER A 136 3.72 -23.35 3.83
C SER A 136 2.53 -23.92 3.06
N SER A 137 1.37 -23.24 3.08
CA SER A 137 0.18 -23.59 2.31
C SER A 137 -0.54 -22.34 1.82
N ALA A 138 -1.15 -22.40 0.63
CA ALA A 138 -1.95 -21.32 0.08
C ALA A 138 -3.17 -20.94 0.93
N ALA A 139 -3.65 -21.87 1.77
CA ALA A 139 -4.75 -21.64 2.70
C ALA A 139 -4.30 -21.06 4.07
N SER A 140 -3.00 -20.87 4.26
CA SER A 140 -2.45 -20.28 5.50
C SER A 140 -2.61 -18.77 5.49
N THR A 141 -2.98 -18.22 6.63
CA THR A 141 -3.03 -16.77 6.85
C THR A 141 -1.61 -16.20 6.85
N PRO A 142 -1.34 -15.09 6.14
CA PRO A 142 -0.07 -14.37 6.21
C PRO A 142 0.29 -14.02 7.66
N GLN A 143 1.57 -14.02 7.99
CA GLN A 143 2.02 -13.55 9.30
C GLN A 143 2.20 -12.03 9.28
N PRO A 144 1.85 -11.34 10.37
CA PRO A 144 2.07 -9.90 10.46
C PRO A 144 3.58 -9.61 10.46
N ALA A 145 3.99 -8.62 9.67
CA ALA A 145 5.36 -8.12 9.66
C ALA A 145 5.64 -7.15 10.82
N MET A 146 4.58 -6.57 11.40
CA MET A 146 4.63 -5.66 12.54
C MET A 146 3.31 -5.72 13.31
N GLY A 147 3.39 -5.61 14.64
CA GLY A 147 2.25 -5.66 15.56
C GLY A 147 2.03 -7.04 16.19
N ALA A 148 1.32 -7.09 17.32
CA ALA A 148 0.98 -8.33 18.02
C ALA A 148 -0.47 -8.72 17.72
N LEU A 149 -0.73 -10.03 17.54
CA LEU A 149 -2.09 -10.53 17.41
C LEU A 149 -2.64 -10.90 18.78
N SER A 150 -3.74 -10.28 19.18
CA SER A 150 -4.59 -10.80 20.25
C SER A 150 -5.63 -11.74 19.61
N HIS A 151 -5.44 -13.06 19.78
CA HIS A 151 -6.36 -14.15 19.44
C HIS A 151 -6.76 -14.39 17.95
N ASN A 152 -6.85 -15.69 17.60
CA ASN A 152 -7.37 -16.36 16.38
C ASN A 152 -7.49 -15.57 15.04
N VAL A 153 -6.69 -15.98 14.05
CA VAL A 153 -6.30 -15.26 12.80
C VAL A 153 -7.35 -15.26 11.68
N ILE A 154 -8.66 -15.39 11.98
CA ILE A 154 -9.70 -15.36 10.92
C ILE A 154 -10.30 -13.95 10.77
N SER A 155 -10.24 -13.15 11.82
CA SER A 155 -10.63 -11.73 11.84
C SER A 155 -9.77 -11.03 12.88
N VAL A 156 -8.92 -10.08 12.47
CA VAL A 156 -8.15 -9.30 13.44
C VAL A 156 -9.12 -8.33 14.10
N SER A 157 -9.36 -8.47 15.40
CA SER A 157 -9.83 -7.35 16.20
C SER A 157 -8.62 -6.43 16.38
N PRO A 158 -8.58 -5.23 15.78
CA PRO A 158 -7.39 -4.40 15.80
C PRO A 158 -7.27 -3.70 17.16
N THR A 159 -6.93 -4.46 18.20
CA THR A 159 -6.44 -3.91 19.48
C THR A 159 -5.13 -3.13 19.26
N THR A 160 -4.38 -3.48 18.20
CA THR A 160 -3.12 -2.84 17.81
C THR A 160 -3.01 -2.72 16.29
N SER A 161 -2.27 -1.73 15.79
CA SER A 161 -1.96 -1.63 14.36
C SER A 161 -1.12 -2.82 13.89
N VAL A 162 -1.49 -3.41 12.75
CA VAL A 162 -0.78 -4.56 12.16
C VAL A 162 -0.55 -4.35 10.66
N SER A 163 0.53 -4.91 10.15
CA SER A 163 0.87 -4.87 8.72
C SER A 163 1.08 -6.27 8.17
N TYR A 164 0.44 -6.58 7.05
CA TYR A 164 0.60 -7.84 6.32
C TYR A 164 1.21 -7.57 4.95
N ASN A 165 2.15 -8.43 4.55
CA ASN A 165 2.83 -8.32 3.28
C ASN A 165 2.39 -9.43 2.33
N TYR A 166 2.40 -9.10 1.04
CA TYR A 166 2.12 -10.00 -0.07
C TYR A 166 3.18 -9.79 -1.14
N VAL A 167 3.65 -10.86 -1.78
CA VAL A 167 4.59 -10.78 -2.89
C VAL A 167 3.84 -11.06 -4.19
N ALA A 168 3.75 -10.05 -5.04
CA ALA A 168 3.27 -10.18 -6.40
C ALA A 168 4.42 -10.57 -7.34
N SER A 169 4.15 -11.49 -8.25
CA SER A 169 5.15 -12.06 -9.15
C SER A 169 4.62 -12.14 -10.58
N ALA A 170 5.46 -11.79 -11.54
CA ALA A 170 5.24 -12.07 -12.96
C ALA A 170 6.58 -12.37 -13.63
N ASP A 171 6.63 -13.46 -14.40
CA ASP A 171 7.78 -13.85 -15.22
C ASP A 171 7.38 -13.73 -16.68
N VAL A 172 7.99 -12.79 -17.39
CA VAL A 172 7.71 -12.50 -18.80
C VAL A 172 8.83 -13.09 -19.65
N THR A 173 8.48 -13.96 -20.59
CA THR A 173 9.43 -14.53 -21.56
C THR A 173 9.11 -14.02 -22.95
N LEU A 174 10.11 -13.42 -23.60
CA LEU A 174 10.05 -12.95 -24.98
C LEU A 174 11.14 -13.64 -25.81
N ASN A 175 10.80 -14.08 -27.02
CA ASN A 175 11.79 -14.66 -27.92
C ASN A 175 12.67 -13.56 -28.53
N SER A 176 13.99 -13.72 -28.46
CA SER A 176 14.90 -12.86 -29.24
C SER A 176 14.89 -13.33 -30.70
N SER A 177 14.73 -12.41 -31.64
CA SER A 177 14.46 -12.67 -33.06
C SER A 177 15.60 -13.33 -33.88
N PHE A 178 16.67 -13.83 -33.25
CA PHE A 178 17.74 -14.55 -33.93
C PHE A 178 17.70 -16.07 -33.68
N GLY A 179 17.18 -16.81 -34.66
CA GLY A 179 17.60 -18.18 -34.99
C GLY A 179 16.94 -19.30 -34.19
N SER A 180 16.13 -20.11 -34.91
CA SER A 180 15.49 -21.36 -34.45
C SER A 180 14.64 -21.22 -33.18
N SER A 181 13.48 -21.89 -33.14
CA SER A 181 12.60 -22.02 -31.97
C SER A 181 13.25 -22.62 -30.71
N SER A 182 14.57 -22.77 -30.69
CA SER A 182 15.40 -23.36 -29.65
C SER A 182 16.36 -22.38 -28.95
N GLN A 183 16.49 -21.12 -29.41
CA GLN A 183 17.28 -20.11 -28.67
C GLN A 183 16.48 -19.50 -27.51
N GLN A 184 17.10 -19.53 -26.33
CA GLN A 184 16.55 -19.12 -25.04
C GLN A 184 15.99 -17.68 -25.11
N GLY A 185 14.69 -17.55 -24.89
CA GLY A 185 14.03 -16.25 -24.76
C GLY A 185 14.63 -15.42 -23.61
N VAL A 186 14.48 -14.10 -23.72
CA VAL A 186 14.76 -13.18 -22.61
C VAL A 186 13.66 -13.34 -21.58
N VAL A 187 14.03 -13.63 -20.33
CA VAL A 187 13.11 -13.75 -19.21
C VAL A 187 13.31 -12.60 -18.24
N ALA A 188 12.30 -11.73 -18.11
CA ALA A 188 12.23 -10.73 -17.06
C ALA A 188 11.40 -11.28 -15.88
N LYS A 189 11.97 -11.21 -14.66
CA LYS A 189 11.28 -11.63 -13.43
C LYS A 189 10.99 -10.40 -12.59
N VAL A 190 9.74 -9.96 -12.56
CA VAL A 190 9.32 -8.78 -11.80
C VAL A 190 8.64 -9.22 -10.51
N ARG A 191 9.06 -8.62 -9.39
CA ARG A 191 8.53 -8.90 -8.05
C ARG A 191 8.25 -7.59 -7.33
N ARG A 192 7.11 -7.50 -6.66
CA ARG A 192 6.76 -6.33 -5.84
C ARG A 192 6.09 -6.76 -4.55
N VAL A 193 6.35 -6.03 -3.48
CA VAL A 193 5.69 -6.23 -2.19
C VAL A 193 4.47 -5.33 -2.12
N PHE A 194 3.30 -5.92 -1.89
CA PHE A 194 2.09 -5.19 -1.51
C PHE A 194 1.93 -5.28 0.00
N SER A 195 1.58 -4.16 0.63
CA SER A 195 1.41 -4.10 2.07
C SER A 195 -0.02 -3.68 2.41
N LYS A 196 -0.70 -4.47 3.23
CA LYS A 196 -1.99 -4.15 3.82
C LYS A 196 -1.77 -3.77 5.28
N GLN A 197 -2.05 -2.53 5.61
CA GLN A 197 -1.99 -2.02 6.98
C GLN A 197 -3.40 -1.91 7.55
N LEU A 198 -3.57 -2.44 8.76
CA LEU A 198 -4.75 -2.24 9.58
C LEU A 198 -4.32 -1.35 10.74
N LEU A 199 -4.89 -0.17 10.84
CA LEU A 199 -4.62 0.75 11.95
C LEU A 199 -5.69 0.58 13.01
N SER A 200 -5.27 0.53 14.27
CA SER A 200 -6.22 0.61 15.37
C SER A 200 -6.71 2.06 15.51
N PRO A 201 -8.03 2.33 15.54
CA PRO A 201 -8.54 3.66 15.82
C PRO A 201 -8.13 4.14 17.22
N TRP A 202 -7.81 3.21 18.13
CA TRP A 202 -7.37 3.51 19.50
C TRP A 202 -5.97 4.12 19.59
N ASN A 203 -5.23 4.17 18.48
CA ASN A 203 -3.97 4.92 18.43
C ASN A 203 -4.18 6.42 18.19
N PHE A 204 -5.37 6.83 17.77
CA PHE A 204 -5.70 8.22 17.52
C PHE A 204 -6.26 8.86 18.78
N ALA A 205 -5.67 9.99 19.17
CA ALA A 205 -6.26 10.88 20.15
C ALA A 205 -7.42 11.68 19.53
N ILE A 206 -7.29 12.05 18.25
CA ILE A 206 -8.31 12.80 17.51
C ILE A 206 -8.40 12.21 16.10
N PHE A 207 -9.61 11.80 15.71
CA PHE A 207 -9.90 11.30 14.37
C PHE A 207 -11.18 11.94 13.85
N TYR A 208 -11.12 12.58 12.68
CA TYR A 208 -12.26 13.23 12.03
C TYR A 208 -12.41 12.77 10.57
N VAL A 209 -13.65 12.57 10.15
CA VAL A 209 -13.97 12.32 8.74
C VAL A 209 -14.16 13.65 7.97
N ASP A 210 -14.63 14.67 8.67
CA ASP A 210 -14.88 16.02 8.14
C ASP A 210 -13.70 16.96 8.45
N PRO A 211 -13.72 18.23 8.00
CA PRO A 211 -12.70 19.20 8.39
C PRO A 211 -12.53 19.22 9.91
N LEU A 212 -11.28 19.21 10.35
CA LEU A 212 -10.94 19.32 11.77
C LEU A 212 -10.49 20.74 12.04
N GLU A 213 -11.23 21.43 12.90
CA GLU A 213 -10.82 22.69 13.50
C GLU A 213 -10.59 22.47 15.01
N ILE A 214 -9.40 22.85 15.49
CA ILE A 214 -9.12 22.91 16.92
C ILE A 214 -9.06 24.38 17.31
N HIS A 215 -10.05 24.80 18.10
CA HIS A 215 -10.17 26.19 18.52
C HIS A 215 -9.07 26.57 19.53
N PRO A 216 -8.62 27.84 19.48
CA PRO A 216 -7.68 28.37 20.45
C PRO A 216 -8.27 28.31 21.86
N GLY A 217 -7.43 27.94 22.81
CA GLY A 217 -7.81 27.84 24.21
C GLY A 217 -6.60 27.84 25.14
N PRO A 218 -6.80 27.40 26.40
CA PRO A 218 -5.69 27.12 27.32
C PRO A 218 -4.65 26.19 26.68
N LEU A 219 -3.46 26.11 27.29
CA LEU A 219 -2.41 25.22 26.84
C LEU A 219 -2.96 23.80 26.65
N PHE A 220 -2.92 23.30 25.42
CA PHE A 220 -3.51 22.02 25.05
C PHE A 220 -2.46 21.14 24.39
N THR A 221 -2.14 20.01 25.01
CA THR A 221 -1.19 19.04 24.47
C THR A 221 -1.92 17.78 24.06
N VAL A 222 -1.80 17.40 22.79
CA VAL A 222 -2.35 16.16 22.24
C VAL A 222 -1.23 15.12 22.19
N THR A 223 -1.40 14.03 22.93
CA THR A 223 -0.36 13.02 23.15
C THR A 223 -0.44 11.80 22.23
N GLY A 224 -1.49 11.69 21.42
CA GLY A 224 -1.68 10.61 20.45
C GLY A 224 -1.83 11.13 19.02
N TRP A 225 -2.07 10.22 18.08
CA TRP A 225 -2.16 10.60 16.67
C TRP A 225 -3.39 11.47 16.40
N VAL A 226 -3.23 12.42 15.48
CA VAL A 226 -4.32 13.28 15.01
C VAL A 226 -4.49 13.06 13.51
N HIS A 227 -5.73 12.78 13.09
CA HIS A 227 -6.06 12.65 11.68
C HIS A 227 -7.38 13.31 11.33
N THR A 228 -7.43 13.97 10.18
CA THR A 228 -8.67 14.31 9.49
C THR A 228 -8.62 13.81 8.06
N ASN A 229 -9.73 13.22 7.57
CA ASN A 229 -9.85 12.86 6.15
C ASN A 229 -9.94 14.08 5.22
N SER A 230 -10.13 15.28 5.79
CA SER A 230 -10.39 16.53 5.08
C SER A 230 -9.33 17.59 5.44
N ASN A 231 -9.71 18.86 5.42
CA ASN A 231 -8.84 19.98 5.74
C ASN A 231 -8.57 20.07 7.25
N LEU A 232 -7.33 20.41 7.61
CA LEU A 232 -6.89 20.63 8.98
C LEU A 232 -6.73 22.13 9.25
N TYR A 233 -7.48 22.65 10.22
CA TYR A 233 -7.43 24.03 10.73
C TYR A 233 -6.95 24.00 12.18
N ASN A 234 -5.70 24.41 12.41
CA ASN A 234 -5.09 24.34 13.75
C ASN A 234 -4.23 25.57 14.08
N GLY A 235 -4.63 26.74 13.58
CA GLY A 235 -3.87 27.99 13.65
C GLY A 235 -3.79 28.65 15.03
N HIS A 236 -3.41 27.93 16.08
CA HIS A 236 -3.13 28.56 17.37
C HIS A 236 -1.86 28.07 18.05
N SER A 237 -1.18 28.98 18.75
CA SER A 237 0.14 28.76 19.37
C SER A 237 0.08 27.99 20.70
N SER A 238 -1.10 27.88 21.32
CA SER A 238 -1.30 27.13 22.57
C SER A 238 -1.47 25.62 22.36
N LEU A 239 -1.46 25.13 21.12
CA LEU A 239 -1.56 23.72 20.77
C LEU A 239 -0.18 23.10 20.62
N THR A 240 0.01 21.95 21.27
CA THR A 240 1.20 21.11 21.09
C THR A 240 0.80 19.70 20.69
N TYR A 241 1.34 19.22 19.58
CA TYR A 241 1.23 17.82 19.17
C TYR A 241 2.50 17.07 19.57
N ALA A 242 2.36 16.07 20.44
CA ALA A 242 3.47 15.23 20.88
C ALA A 242 3.72 14.03 19.95
N ASP A 243 2.87 13.83 18.94
CA ASP A 243 2.96 12.72 17.98
C ASP A 243 2.42 13.12 16.60
N LYS A 244 2.33 12.16 15.67
CA LYS A 244 1.96 12.31 14.26
C LYS A 244 0.63 13.04 14.08
N VAL A 245 0.65 14.04 13.21
CA VAL A 245 -0.54 14.75 12.72
C VAL A 245 -0.65 14.54 11.22
N THR A 246 -1.80 14.07 10.73
CA THR A 246 -2.06 13.92 9.31
C THR A 246 -3.40 14.45 8.84
N TYR A 247 -3.49 14.74 7.55
CA TYR A 247 -4.68 15.30 6.92
C TYR A 247 -4.85 14.78 5.49
N GLY A 248 -6.09 14.60 5.02
CA GLY A 248 -6.38 14.17 3.65
C GLY A 248 -6.47 15.31 2.63
N GLY A 249 -6.99 16.46 3.06
CA GLY A 249 -7.17 17.67 2.28
C GLY A 249 -5.93 18.58 2.32
N ASP A 250 -6.17 19.84 2.67
CA ASP A 250 -5.13 20.86 2.86
C ASP A 250 -4.92 21.17 4.35
N TRP A 251 -3.72 21.67 4.67
CA TRP A 251 -3.37 22.12 6.01
C TRP A 251 -3.29 23.64 6.06
N PHE A 252 -4.06 24.20 6.99
CA PHE A 252 -4.25 25.61 7.22
C PHE A 252 -3.68 25.99 8.59
N TYR A 253 -2.71 26.89 8.59
CA TYR A 253 -2.08 27.41 9.80
C TYR A 253 -1.82 28.91 9.65
N SER A 254 -1.69 29.58 10.79
CA SER A 254 -1.40 31.01 10.83
C SER A 254 0.03 31.28 10.36
N THR A 255 0.18 32.24 9.44
CA THR A 255 1.48 32.73 8.96
C THR A 255 1.56 34.25 9.10
N SER A 256 2.75 34.83 9.05
CA SER A 256 2.91 36.30 9.08
C SER A 256 2.17 37.00 7.94
N SER A 257 2.06 36.38 6.77
CA SER A 257 1.31 36.89 5.61
C SER A 257 -0.19 36.59 5.65
N ASN A 258 -0.61 35.59 6.43
CA ASN A 258 -2.01 35.22 6.59
C ASN A 258 -2.28 34.82 8.06
N PRO A 259 -2.40 35.80 8.96
CA PRO A 259 -2.60 35.51 10.37
C PRO A 259 -3.93 34.81 10.64
N GLY A 260 -5.00 35.06 9.89
CA GLY A 260 -6.27 34.31 10.05
C GLY A 260 -6.28 32.93 9.39
N GLY A 261 -5.17 32.52 8.77
CA GLY A 261 -5.13 31.41 7.82
C GLY A 261 -5.26 30.02 8.40
N GLY A 262 -5.35 29.87 9.72
CA GLY A 262 -5.51 28.58 10.39
C GLY A 262 -6.87 28.35 11.06
N PHE A 263 -7.85 29.22 10.79
CA PHE A 263 -9.24 29.05 11.18
C PHE A 263 -10.09 28.65 9.97
N MET A 264 -11.19 27.94 10.22
CA MET A 264 -12.06 27.50 9.14
C MET A 264 -12.76 28.70 8.47
N PRO A 265 -12.91 28.72 7.12
CA PRO A 265 -13.62 29.78 6.44
C PRO A 265 -15.04 29.96 6.98
N GLY A 266 -15.39 31.20 7.34
CA GLY A 266 -16.68 31.52 7.96
C GLY A 266 -16.66 31.53 9.49
N ASP A 267 -15.53 31.26 10.13
CA ASP A 267 -15.34 31.53 11.55
C ASP A 267 -15.39 33.06 11.80
N GLY A 268 -16.47 33.51 12.43
CA GLY A 268 -16.67 34.89 12.83
C GLY A 268 -16.29 35.18 14.29
N TYR A 269 -15.88 34.15 15.05
CA TYR A 269 -15.57 34.26 16.47
C TYR A 269 -14.09 34.58 16.71
N HIS A 270 -13.20 34.05 15.87
CA HIS A 270 -11.77 34.30 15.99
C HIS A 270 -11.31 35.31 14.94
N SER A 271 -10.42 36.21 15.37
CA SER A 271 -9.85 37.24 14.51
C SER A 271 -8.36 37.01 14.31
N PRO A 272 -7.76 37.54 13.23
CA PRO A 272 -6.31 37.51 13.08
C PRO A 272 -5.54 38.17 14.23
N SER A 273 -6.21 39.02 15.02
CA SER A 273 -5.69 39.66 16.23
C SER A 273 -5.87 38.86 17.53
N ASP A 274 -6.42 37.64 17.46
CA ASP A 274 -6.52 36.78 18.64
C ASP A 274 -5.11 36.49 19.19
N PRO A 275 -4.82 36.77 20.47
CA PRO A 275 -3.50 36.49 21.05
C PRO A 275 -3.11 35.00 21.02
N ALA A 276 -4.08 34.09 20.89
CA ALA A 276 -3.82 32.67 20.73
C ALA A 276 -3.49 32.28 19.28
N ASN A 277 -3.76 33.16 18.31
CA ASN A 277 -3.47 32.94 16.90
C ASN A 277 -1.97 32.67 16.68
N GLY A 278 -1.64 31.62 15.96
CA GLY A 278 -0.25 31.28 15.68
C GLY A 278 -0.06 29.90 15.07
N THR A 279 1.18 29.48 14.98
CA THR A 279 1.54 28.14 14.50
C THR A 279 1.57 27.19 15.69
N PRO A 280 0.91 26.01 15.62
CA PRO A 280 0.98 25.03 16.69
C PRO A 280 2.41 24.50 16.83
N THR A 281 2.73 23.94 17.98
CA THR A 281 4.01 23.26 18.21
C THR A 281 3.87 21.78 17.88
N TRP A 282 4.88 21.19 17.27
CA TRP A 282 4.96 19.75 16.99
C TRP A 282 6.37 19.23 17.23
N VAL A 283 6.51 17.91 17.36
CA VAL A 283 7.81 17.26 17.52
C VAL A 283 8.74 17.65 16.38
N THR A 284 10.00 17.95 16.69
CA THR A 284 11.01 18.33 15.70
C THR A 284 11.06 17.30 14.56
N ASN A 285 11.04 17.78 13.31
CA ASN A 285 11.00 16.97 12.09
C ASN A 285 9.71 16.15 11.87
N LEU A 286 8.64 16.44 12.60
CA LEU A 286 7.34 15.81 12.42
C LEU A 286 6.20 16.85 12.26
N PRO A 287 6.27 17.75 11.26
CA PRO A 287 5.16 18.64 10.97
C PRO A 287 3.93 17.85 10.50
N PRO A 288 2.73 18.45 10.56
CA PRO A 288 1.55 17.87 9.92
C PRO A 288 1.85 17.47 8.47
N ALA A 289 1.47 16.26 8.10
CA ALA A 289 1.75 15.69 6.79
C ALA A 289 0.48 15.20 6.10
N ARG A 290 0.45 15.34 4.77
CA ARG A 290 -0.65 14.80 3.98
C ARG A 290 -0.63 13.27 4.03
N ASP A 291 -1.79 12.66 4.22
CA ASP A 291 -1.98 11.21 4.25
C ASP A 291 -3.25 10.84 3.47
N GLN A 292 -3.52 9.55 3.29
CA GLN A 292 -4.75 9.10 2.64
C GLN A 292 -5.93 9.18 3.60
N SER A 293 -7.14 9.40 3.08
CA SER A 293 -8.36 9.29 3.88
C SER A 293 -8.49 7.89 4.47
N MET A 294 -8.75 7.83 5.76
CA MET A 294 -8.89 6.62 6.55
C MET A 294 -10.36 6.37 6.89
N GLN A 295 -10.73 5.10 7.09
CA GLN A 295 -12.06 4.74 7.59
C GLN A 295 -11.88 4.08 8.97
N PRO A 296 -12.67 4.44 9.98
CA PRO A 296 -12.62 3.77 11.28
C PRO A 296 -12.94 2.29 11.08
N PHE A 297 -12.06 1.43 11.59
CA PHE A 297 -12.10 -0.03 11.38
C PHE A 297 -12.13 -0.47 9.90
N GLY A 298 -11.78 0.41 8.96
CA GLY A 298 -11.90 0.14 7.53
C GLY A 298 -13.35 0.02 7.04
N LEU A 299 -14.34 0.32 7.88
CA LEU A 299 -15.74 0.15 7.55
C LEU A 299 -16.33 1.48 7.03
N ASP A 300 -17.08 1.41 5.93
CA ASP A 300 -17.78 2.59 5.40
C ASP A 300 -18.90 2.98 6.37
N LYS A 301 -19.00 4.27 6.71
CA LYS A 301 -20.08 4.85 7.52
C LYS A 301 -21.46 4.37 7.03
N THR A 302 -21.65 4.28 5.72
CA THR A 302 -22.92 3.88 5.10
C THR A 302 -23.24 2.40 5.24
N ALA A 303 -22.22 1.56 5.51
CA ALA A 303 -22.37 0.13 5.73
C ALA A 303 -22.61 -0.20 7.22
N ILE A 304 -22.10 0.61 8.15
CA ILE A 304 -22.29 0.40 9.58
C ILE A 304 -23.53 1.15 10.07
N PHE A 305 -23.62 2.45 9.80
CA PHE A 305 -24.56 3.33 10.50
C PHE A 305 -25.85 3.52 9.71
N THR A 306 -26.80 2.59 9.88
CA THR A 306 -28.08 2.55 9.15
C THR A 306 -29.25 3.14 9.94
N GLY A 307 -29.07 3.46 11.22
CA GLY A 307 -29.99 4.30 12.02
C GLY A 307 -31.25 3.60 12.56
N SER A 308 -31.49 2.32 12.24
CA SER A 308 -32.64 1.55 12.72
C SER A 308 -32.34 0.61 13.89
N ASN A 309 -31.07 0.42 14.21
CA ASN A 309 -30.61 -0.42 15.30
C ASN A 309 -29.68 0.43 16.21
N PRO A 310 -29.89 0.42 17.54
CA PRO A 310 -29.12 1.24 18.48
C PRO A 310 -27.65 0.85 18.61
N ASN A 311 -27.24 -0.26 17.98
CA ASN A 311 -25.84 -0.66 17.89
C ASN A 311 -25.18 -0.15 16.61
N ASN A 312 -25.89 0.62 15.77
CA ASN A 312 -25.42 1.03 14.47
C ASN A 312 -26.10 2.31 13.95
N ASP A 313 -26.24 3.32 14.79
CA ASP A 313 -26.86 4.60 14.46
C ASP A 313 -25.85 5.73 14.22
N ASN A 314 -24.72 5.81 14.93
CA ASN A 314 -23.70 6.83 14.77
C ASN A 314 -22.30 6.45 15.35
N TYR A 315 -21.31 7.35 15.27
CA TYR A 315 -19.95 7.03 15.75
C TYR A 315 -19.81 6.84 17.27
N ARG A 316 -20.83 7.19 18.08
CA ARG A 316 -20.82 6.98 19.54
C ARG A 316 -20.75 5.51 19.91
N GLU A 317 -21.31 4.64 19.09
CA GLU A 317 -21.26 3.20 19.34
C GLU A 317 -19.85 2.61 19.33
N LEU A 318 -18.85 3.32 18.80
CA LEU A 318 -17.46 2.89 18.94
C LEU A 318 -17.01 2.85 20.41
N ILE A 319 -17.51 3.76 21.25
CA ILE A 319 -17.10 3.91 22.65
C ILE A 319 -18.16 3.43 23.64
N GLU A 320 -19.43 3.38 23.23
CA GLU A 320 -20.53 2.96 24.09
C GLU A 320 -20.69 1.42 24.10
N PRO A 321 -21.13 0.84 25.24
CA PRO A 321 -21.45 -0.58 25.29
C PRO A 321 -22.58 -0.91 24.31
N PRO A 322 -22.57 -2.09 23.66
CA PRO A 322 -23.66 -2.47 22.80
C PRO A 322 -24.95 -2.68 23.61
N THR A 323 -26.07 -2.35 23.00
CA THR A 323 -27.41 -2.59 23.52
C THR A 323 -27.77 -4.06 23.36
N ALA A 324 -28.02 -4.74 24.48
CA ALA A 324 -28.39 -6.14 24.50
C ALA A 324 -29.68 -6.41 23.70
N GLY A 325 -29.73 -7.53 22.99
CA GLY A 325 -30.88 -7.93 22.17
C GLY A 325 -30.86 -7.40 20.73
N PHE A 326 -29.86 -6.61 20.35
CA PHE A 326 -29.67 -6.14 18.97
C PHE A 326 -28.37 -6.69 18.38
N SER A 327 -28.38 -6.94 17.07
CA SER A 327 -27.17 -7.33 16.33
C SER A 327 -26.16 -6.18 16.35
N ASP A 328 -24.90 -6.45 16.68
CA ASP A 328 -23.85 -5.44 16.69
C ASP A 328 -22.86 -5.67 15.52
N PRO A 329 -22.85 -4.80 14.50
CA PRO A 329 -21.87 -4.89 13.40
C PRO A 329 -20.44 -4.58 13.85
N LEU A 330 -20.26 -3.98 15.03
CA LEU A 330 -18.97 -3.64 15.63
C LEU A 330 -18.56 -4.63 16.73
N ALA A 331 -19.25 -5.77 16.85
CA ALA A 331 -18.98 -6.76 17.88
C ALA A 331 -17.50 -7.20 17.88
N GLY A 332 -16.85 -7.08 19.04
CA GLY A 332 -15.44 -7.40 19.21
C GLY A 332 -14.49 -6.27 18.81
N GLN A 333 -14.99 -5.11 18.36
CA GLN A 333 -14.18 -3.97 17.90
C GLN A 333 -14.39 -2.70 18.74
N ARG A 334 -15.48 -2.60 19.50
CA ARG A 334 -15.78 -1.42 20.34
C ARG A 334 -14.73 -1.25 21.42
N TYR A 335 -14.61 -0.04 21.95
CA TYR A 335 -13.77 0.24 23.11
C TYR A 335 -14.14 -0.65 24.29
N TRP A 336 -15.46 -0.88 24.45
CA TRP A 336 -16.03 -1.86 25.38
C TRP A 336 -15.38 -3.25 25.24
N ASP A 337 -15.30 -3.78 24.02
CA ASP A 337 -14.75 -5.11 23.74
C ASP A 337 -13.23 -5.18 23.95
N GLN A 338 -12.54 -4.04 23.85
CA GLN A 338 -11.09 -3.96 24.10
C GLN A 338 -10.74 -3.94 25.59
N ALA A 339 -11.73 -3.69 26.47
CA ALA A 339 -11.47 -3.57 27.89
C ALA A 339 -11.14 -4.94 28.51
N SER A 340 -10.02 -5.04 29.22
CA SER A 340 -9.75 -6.24 30.03
C SER A 340 -10.63 -6.31 31.27
N VAL A 341 -11.06 -5.16 31.79
CA VAL A 341 -11.91 -5.03 32.98
C VAL A 341 -12.96 -3.96 32.70
N VAL A 342 -14.21 -4.26 33.04
CA VAL A 342 -15.29 -3.29 33.09
C VAL A 342 -15.76 -3.12 34.53
N ILE A 343 -16.02 -1.87 34.90
CA ILE A 343 -16.70 -1.50 36.14
C ILE A 343 -18.00 -0.79 35.74
N LYS A 344 -19.14 -1.35 36.12
CA LYS A 344 -20.46 -0.74 35.92
C LYS A 344 -21.04 -0.35 37.27
N ILE A 345 -21.48 0.89 37.37
CA ILE A 345 -22.22 1.41 38.52
C ILE A 345 -23.63 1.67 38.01
N ASP A 346 -24.63 0.98 38.57
CA ASP A 346 -26.02 1.19 38.17
C ASP A 346 -26.68 2.36 38.92
N ALA A 347 -27.91 2.72 38.54
CA ALA A 347 -28.66 3.82 39.16
C ALA A 347 -29.00 3.59 40.64
N SER A 348 -28.85 2.35 41.13
CA SER A 348 -29.00 1.98 42.54
C SER A 348 -27.66 1.92 43.28
N ASN A 349 -26.57 2.39 42.67
CA ASN A 349 -25.19 2.32 43.17
C ASN A 349 -24.66 0.89 43.35
N ASN A 350 -25.23 -0.11 42.67
CA ASN A 350 -24.61 -1.44 42.66
C ASN A 350 -23.41 -1.42 41.71
N VAL A 351 -22.30 -1.99 42.18
CA VAL A 351 -21.05 -2.09 41.42
C VAL A 351 -20.90 -3.50 40.88
N THR A 352 -20.75 -3.60 39.56
CA THR A 352 -20.45 -4.85 38.85
C THR A 352 -19.06 -4.75 38.24
N ILE A 353 -18.19 -5.71 38.56
CA ILE A 353 -16.83 -5.78 38.02
C ILE A 353 -16.66 -7.11 37.29
N GLY A 354 -16.19 -7.07 36.06
CA GLY A 354 -16.05 -8.28 35.26
C GLY A 354 -15.35 -8.06 33.92
N HIS A 355 -15.47 -9.06 33.06
CA HIS A 355 -15.07 -8.97 31.66
C HIS A 355 -16.25 -8.52 30.79
N PRO A 356 -16.02 -7.68 29.78
CA PRO A 356 -17.04 -7.32 28.80
C PRO A 356 -17.39 -8.53 27.94
N ASN A 357 -18.67 -8.68 27.62
CA ASN A 357 -19.14 -9.54 26.55
C ASN A 357 -19.57 -8.67 25.35
N TRP A 358 -19.40 -9.22 24.15
CA TRP A 358 -19.79 -8.61 22.86
C TRP A 358 -21.28 -8.26 22.73
N ASP A 359 -22.14 -8.75 23.63
CA ASP A 359 -23.58 -8.45 23.68
C ASP A 359 -23.93 -7.32 24.68
N GLY A 360 -22.92 -6.70 25.28
CA GLY A 360 -23.06 -5.58 26.22
C GLY A 360 -23.27 -6.02 27.66
N THR A 361 -23.24 -7.32 27.93
CA THR A 361 -23.30 -7.88 29.29
C THR A 361 -21.91 -7.96 29.91
N ILE A 362 -21.87 -8.13 31.24
CA ILE A 362 -20.61 -8.30 31.99
C ILE A 362 -20.59 -9.73 32.54
N THR A 363 -19.53 -10.47 32.23
CA THR A 363 -19.22 -11.71 32.93
C THR A 363 -18.49 -11.34 34.22
N ASN A 364 -19.20 -11.45 35.34
CA ASN A 364 -18.64 -11.10 36.65
C ASN A 364 -17.36 -11.91 36.92
N TYR A 365 -16.36 -11.24 37.50
CA TYR A 365 -15.29 -11.99 38.13
C TYR A 365 -15.88 -12.77 39.31
N ASN A 366 -15.89 -14.10 39.21
CA ASN A 366 -16.17 -14.97 40.34
C ASN A 366 -15.00 -14.90 41.32
N VAL A 367 -14.94 -13.83 42.11
CA VAL A 367 -13.96 -13.70 43.17
C VAL A 367 -14.65 -14.07 44.48
N PRO A 368 -14.20 -15.10 45.20
CA PRO A 368 -14.71 -15.40 46.52
C PRO A 368 -14.55 -14.16 47.43
N PRO A 369 -15.52 -13.86 48.32
CA PRO A 369 -15.46 -12.70 49.22
C PRO A 369 -14.25 -12.67 50.16
N SER A 370 -13.42 -13.71 50.17
CA SER A 370 -12.17 -13.81 50.94
C SER A 370 -10.92 -13.32 50.20
N ASN A 371 -11.00 -12.84 48.96
CA ASN A 371 -9.82 -12.36 48.23
C ASN A 371 -9.50 -10.89 48.60
N PRO A 372 -8.34 -10.61 49.24
CA PRO A 372 -7.97 -9.28 49.69
C PRO A 372 -7.81 -8.25 48.54
N ASN A 373 -7.69 -8.69 47.28
CA ASN A 373 -7.64 -7.81 46.12
C ASN A 373 -8.99 -7.12 45.78
N TYR A 374 -10.09 -7.51 46.43
CA TYR A 374 -11.39 -6.82 46.30
C TYR A 374 -11.40 -5.46 47.01
N ALA A 375 -10.59 -5.29 48.06
CA ALA A 375 -10.50 -4.04 48.82
C ALA A 375 -9.78 -2.91 48.06
N THR A 376 -8.96 -3.23 47.06
CA THR A 376 -8.24 -2.24 46.24
C THR A 376 -9.09 -1.56 45.17
N TYR A 377 -10.29 -2.08 44.86
CA TYR A 377 -11.17 -1.52 43.82
C TYR A 377 -12.35 -0.71 44.34
N TYR A 378 -12.55 -0.61 45.67
CA TYR A 378 -13.46 0.38 46.23
C TYR A 378 -12.74 1.73 46.32
N PRO A 379 -13.21 2.79 45.63
CA PRO A 379 -12.76 4.13 45.95
C PRO A 379 -13.23 4.43 47.38
N LEU A 380 -12.29 4.79 48.25
CA LEU A 380 -12.54 5.34 49.58
C LEU A 380 -13.40 6.60 49.44
N TYR A 381 -14.72 6.43 49.50
CA TYR A 381 -15.66 7.49 49.85
C TYR A 381 -16.34 7.10 51.14
N SER A 382 -15.70 7.50 52.23
CA SER A 382 -16.31 7.72 53.55
C SER A 382 -16.09 9.18 53.91
#